data_AF-A0A0M0JCG7-F1
#
_entry.id   AF-A0A0M0JCG7-F1
#
_cell.length_a   1.000
_cell.length_b   1.000
_cell.length_c   1.000
_cell.angle_alpha   90.00
_cell.angle_beta   90.00
_cell.angle_gamma   90.00
#
_symmetry.space_group_name_H-M   'P 1'
#
loop_
_entity.id
_entity.type
_entity.pdbx_description
1 polymer ?
#
loop_
_entity_poly.entity_id
_entity_poly.type
_entity_poly.pdbx_seq_one_letter_code
_entity_poly.pdbx_strand_id
1 'polypeptide(L)'
;MATSSSRGIQRAGAERLFSRALHDLLLLPDGVGGWHELTPVQAWRLRDRLKTVAAALVLCLNVGVDPPDVIKPDPCARLECWLDPASMPAQKALEAIGKALQAQYECWQPRASYRLCADPTLEELRKVCVGLRRNHGGREERLLLHFNGHGVPRPSVNGELWVFNRSFTQYIPVSAYDLQLWLGSPCILVLDCSNAARGPAVGSPGEGGAVLGKDVIVLGACDSTAQLPTNPEFPADVFTCCLTTPLRMALRFACRNTLLYLPSGPIDTLPGALGDRRSPLGELNWIFTAITDSIAWDVLPRELFRRLFRQDLLLASLLRNFLLAQRILSRAGLYPVSAPALPPMHHHPLWESFDLVLLSPTDGR
;
A
#
# COMPACT_ATOMS: atom_id res chain seq x y z
N MET A 1 -11.84 -41.80 -67.33
CA MET A 1 -12.77 -40.65 -67.25
C MET A 1 -13.62 -40.82 -65.99
N ALA A 2 -13.27 -40.13 -64.91
CA ALA A 2 -14.07 -40.09 -63.68
C ALA A 2 -14.67 -38.69 -63.58
N THR A 3 -15.98 -38.58 -63.75
CA THR A 3 -16.72 -37.33 -63.74
C THR A 3 -17.13 -36.96 -62.32
N SER A 4 -16.81 -35.72 -61.95
CA SER A 4 -17.25 -34.99 -60.77
C SER A 4 -18.78 -34.86 -60.68
N SER A 5 -19.39 -35.23 -59.55
CA SER A 5 -20.64 -34.60 -59.08
C SER A 5 -21.03 -35.11 -57.68
N SER A 6 -20.75 -34.34 -56.61
CA SER A 6 -21.45 -34.54 -55.32
C SER A 6 -21.42 -33.36 -54.33
N ARG A 7 -20.90 -32.17 -54.69
CA ARG A 7 -20.79 -31.02 -53.75
C ARG A 7 -21.91 -29.96 -53.86
N GLY A 8 -22.98 -30.22 -54.62
CA GLY A 8 -24.01 -29.21 -54.92
C GLY A 8 -25.22 -29.13 -53.97
N ILE A 9 -25.47 -30.17 -53.15
CA ILE A 9 -26.80 -30.31 -52.50
C ILE A 9 -26.83 -29.83 -51.03
N GLN A 10 -25.68 -29.66 -50.36
CA GLN A 10 -25.67 -29.25 -48.94
C GLN A 10 -25.74 -27.73 -48.71
N ARG A 11 -25.32 -26.88 -49.65
CA ARG A 11 -25.36 -25.41 -49.49
C ARG A 11 -26.77 -24.84 -49.57
N ALA A 12 -27.57 -25.30 -50.53
CA ALA A 12 -28.93 -24.79 -50.74
C ALA A 12 -29.88 -25.13 -49.58
N GLY A 13 -29.63 -26.22 -48.84
CA GLY A 13 -30.36 -26.57 -47.62
C GLY A 13 -29.95 -25.69 -46.44
N ALA A 14 -28.65 -25.42 -46.29
CA ALA A 14 -28.12 -24.55 -45.24
C ALA A 14 -28.54 -23.09 -45.42
N GLU A 15 -28.53 -22.56 -46.64
CA GLU A 15 -28.98 -21.20 -46.95
C GLU A 15 -30.48 -21.03 -46.68
N ARG A 16 -31.30 -22.03 -46.99
CA ARG A 16 -32.74 -22.00 -46.66
C ARG A 16 -32.99 -22.06 -45.16
N LEU A 17 -32.24 -22.89 -44.42
CA LEU A 17 -32.33 -22.94 -42.96
C LEU A 17 -31.89 -21.62 -42.32
N PHE A 18 -30.82 -21.02 -42.82
CA PHE A 18 -30.32 -19.73 -42.33
C PHE A 18 -31.30 -18.60 -42.63
N SER A 19 -31.86 -18.57 -43.84
CA SER A 19 -32.84 -17.57 -44.25
C SER A 19 -34.16 -17.71 -43.48
N ARG A 20 -34.60 -18.93 -43.16
CA ARG A 20 -35.76 -19.18 -42.30
C ARG A 20 -35.52 -18.73 -40.87
N ALA A 21 -34.38 -19.11 -40.29
CA ALA A 21 -34.01 -18.69 -38.94
C ALA A 21 -33.91 -17.16 -38.80
N LEU A 22 -33.42 -16.48 -39.84
CA LEU A 22 -33.31 -15.02 -39.86
C LEU A 22 -34.67 -14.35 -40.06
N HIS A 23 -35.56 -14.94 -40.85
CA HIS A 23 -36.93 -14.47 -41.01
C HIS A 23 -37.74 -14.66 -39.72
N ASP A 24 -37.60 -15.80 -39.04
CA ASP A 24 -38.25 -16.07 -37.76
C ASP A 24 -37.73 -15.11 -36.67
N LEU A 25 -36.44 -14.74 -36.69
CA LEU A 25 -35.86 -13.72 -35.79
C LEU A 25 -36.41 -12.31 -36.03
N LEU A 26 -36.71 -11.97 -37.29
CA LEU A 26 -37.22 -10.65 -37.69
C LEU A 26 -38.74 -10.51 -37.51
N LEU A 27 -39.47 -11.61 -37.38
CA LEU A 27 -40.91 -11.65 -37.15
C LEU A 27 -41.29 -11.77 -35.67
N LEU A 28 -40.31 -11.89 -34.76
CA LEU A 28 -40.57 -11.84 -33.32
C LEU A 28 -41.15 -10.46 -32.97
N PRO A 29 -42.27 -10.39 -32.23
CA PRO A 29 -42.80 -9.13 -31.75
C PRO A 29 -41.71 -8.34 -31.03
N ASP A 30 -41.70 -7.01 -31.16
CA ASP A 30 -40.79 -6.16 -30.38
C ASP A 30 -40.85 -6.58 -28.91
N GLY A 31 -39.74 -7.13 -28.41
CA GLY A 31 -39.60 -7.61 -27.03
C GLY A 31 -39.62 -9.13 -26.80
N VAL A 32 -39.78 -9.99 -27.83
CA VAL A 32 -39.72 -11.47 -27.66
C VAL A 32 -38.50 -12.11 -28.34
N GLY A 33 -37.62 -11.31 -28.95
CA GLY A 33 -36.46 -11.80 -29.71
C GLY A 33 -35.23 -10.91 -29.76
N GLY A 34 -35.23 -9.81 -29.01
CA GLY A 34 -34.10 -8.89 -28.92
C GLY A 34 -33.73 -8.74 -27.46
N TRP A 35 -32.46 -8.43 -27.20
CA TRP A 35 -31.94 -7.96 -25.92
C TRP A 35 -33.05 -7.31 -25.11
N HIS A 36 -33.65 -8.05 -24.17
CA HIS A 36 -34.55 -7.47 -23.20
C HIS A 36 -33.88 -6.24 -22.62
N GLU A 37 -34.66 -5.25 -22.19
CA GLU A 37 -34.20 -4.17 -21.32
C GLU A 37 -33.37 -4.76 -20.18
N LEU A 38 -32.09 -4.98 -20.43
CA LEU A 38 -31.09 -5.20 -19.43
C LEU A 38 -31.10 -3.85 -18.76
N THR A 39 -31.78 -3.76 -17.62
CA THR A 39 -31.60 -2.68 -16.64
C THR A 39 -30.15 -2.25 -16.77
N PRO A 40 -29.86 -1.03 -17.26
CA PRO A 40 -28.52 -0.71 -17.72
C PRO A 40 -27.60 -1.00 -16.54
N VAL A 41 -26.66 -1.93 -16.71
CA VAL A 41 -25.76 -2.35 -15.64
C VAL A 41 -24.90 -1.12 -15.30
N GLN A 42 -25.40 -0.30 -14.38
CA GLN A 42 -24.75 0.91 -13.88
C GLN A 42 -23.51 0.58 -13.04
N ALA A 43 -23.17 -0.71 -12.91
CA ALA A 43 -22.20 -1.23 -11.97
C ALA A 43 -20.85 -0.53 -12.10
N TRP A 44 -20.39 -0.13 -13.30
CA TRP A 44 -19.03 0.40 -13.52
C TRP A 44 -18.79 1.84 -13.07
N ARG A 45 -19.83 2.65 -12.82
CA ARG A 45 -19.65 4.04 -12.36
C ARG A 45 -19.23 4.06 -10.89
N LEU A 46 -18.06 4.62 -10.60
CA LEU A 46 -17.71 4.98 -9.22
C LEU A 46 -18.61 6.15 -8.79
N ARG A 47 -19.47 5.91 -7.80
CA ARG A 47 -20.41 6.93 -7.30
C ARG A 47 -19.74 7.88 -6.30
N ASP A 48 -18.83 7.38 -5.48
CA ASP A 48 -18.17 8.16 -4.43
C ASP A 48 -16.65 8.20 -4.68
N ARG A 49 -16.12 9.40 -4.97
CA ARG A 49 -14.67 9.65 -5.00
C ARG A 49 -14.26 10.15 -3.63
N LEU A 50 -13.30 9.48 -3.01
CA LEU A 50 -12.74 9.90 -1.72
C LEU A 50 -11.40 10.57 -1.96
N LYS A 51 -11.03 11.46 -1.06
CA LYS A 51 -9.71 12.08 -1.09
C LYS A 51 -9.08 12.07 0.29
N THR A 52 -7.86 11.56 0.39
CA THR A 52 -7.05 11.78 1.58
C THR A 52 -6.53 13.21 1.57
N VAL A 53 -7.03 14.02 2.50
CA VAL A 53 -6.80 15.48 2.56
C VAL A 53 -5.84 15.90 3.66
N ALA A 54 -5.59 15.05 4.65
CA ALA A 54 -4.63 15.32 5.70
C ALA A 54 -4.05 14.04 6.30
N ALA A 55 -2.84 14.15 6.86
CA ALA A 55 -2.12 13.06 7.48
C ALA A 55 -1.47 13.47 8.80
N ALA A 56 -1.61 12.62 9.82
CA ALA A 56 -0.78 12.64 11.01
C ALA A 56 0.41 11.68 10.82
N LEU A 57 1.63 12.17 11.01
CA LEU A 57 2.86 11.39 10.93
C LEU A 57 3.41 11.25 12.34
N VAL A 58 3.14 10.11 12.96
CA VAL A 58 3.47 9.81 14.35
C VAL A 58 4.72 8.96 14.38
N LEU A 59 5.80 9.53 14.91
CA LEU A 59 7.09 8.86 15.07
C LEU A 59 7.33 8.64 16.55
N CYS A 60 7.39 7.39 16.99
CA CYS A 60 7.76 7.00 18.34
C CYS A 60 9.08 6.24 18.28
N LEU A 61 10.19 6.97 18.21
CA LEU A 61 11.52 6.45 17.92
C LEU A 61 12.47 6.49 19.12
N ASN A 62 12.31 7.44 20.04
CA ASN A 62 13.18 7.64 21.22
C ASN A 62 14.68 7.43 20.87
N VAL A 63 15.16 8.20 19.90
CA VAL A 63 16.44 7.94 19.21
C VAL A 63 17.59 7.74 20.21
N GLY A 64 18.23 6.58 20.13
CA GLY A 64 19.35 6.19 21.00
C GLY A 64 18.95 5.36 22.23
N VAL A 65 17.67 5.10 22.44
CA VAL A 65 17.16 4.28 23.54
C VAL A 65 16.25 3.18 22.98
N ASP A 66 16.71 1.93 23.05
CA ASP A 66 15.91 0.79 22.60
C ASP A 66 14.81 0.43 23.60
N PRO A 67 13.61 0.00 23.12
CA PRO A 67 12.55 -0.45 24.00
C PRO A 67 12.91 -1.79 24.66
N PRO A 68 12.33 -2.10 25.84
CA PRO A 68 12.75 -3.22 26.69
C PRO A 68 12.55 -4.61 26.06
N ASP A 69 11.73 -4.72 25.02
CA ASP A 69 11.33 -5.97 24.39
C ASP A 69 12.03 -6.24 23.05
N VAL A 70 12.99 -5.39 22.68
CA VAL A 70 13.78 -5.49 21.45
C VAL A 70 15.27 -5.53 21.79
N ILE A 71 15.94 -6.61 21.40
CA ILE A 71 17.40 -6.72 21.48
C ILE A 71 17.94 -6.60 20.06
N LYS A 72 18.68 -5.53 19.77
CA LYS A 72 19.28 -5.30 18.46
C LYS A 72 20.69 -5.91 18.40
N PRO A 73 21.01 -6.71 17.37
CA PRO A 73 22.38 -7.15 17.15
C PRO A 73 23.27 -5.98 16.71
N ASP A 74 24.59 -6.13 16.82
CA ASP A 74 25.56 -5.21 16.24
C ASP A 74 26.38 -5.94 15.17
N PRO A 75 26.29 -5.57 13.87
CA PRO A 75 25.51 -4.46 13.30
C PRO A 75 24.00 -4.77 13.15
N CYS A 76 23.16 -3.72 13.18
CA CYS A 76 21.72 -3.81 12.88
C CYS A 76 21.23 -2.79 11.84
N ALA A 77 20.03 -3.06 11.31
CA ALA A 77 19.21 -2.12 10.55
C ALA A 77 18.90 -0.88 11.41
N ARG A 78 19.30 0.30 10.94
CA ARG A 78 19.17 1.56 11.69
C ARG A 78 18.64 2.74 10.89
N LEU A 79 18.70 2.67 9.56
CA LEU A 79 18.24 3.80 8.74
C LEU A 79 16.73 3.98 8.93
N GLU A 80 16.31 5.21 9.19
CA GLU A 80 14.91 5.61 9.31
C GLU A 80 14.67 6.68 8.26
N CYS A 81 13.70 6.47 7.37
CA CYS A 81 13.42 7.34 6.23
C CYS A 81 14.68 7.66 5.41
N TRP A 82 15.57 6.67 5.29
CA TRP A 82 16.87 6.73 4.63
C TRP A 82 17.94 7.62 5.29
N LEU A 83 17.74 8.00 6.54
CA LEU A 83 18.70 8.75 7.35
C LEU A 83 19.26 7.86 8.45
N ASP A 84 20.55 7.99 8.76
CA ASP A 84 21.14 7.33 9.93
C ASP A 84 20.89 8.19 11.19
N PRO A 85 20.06 7.73 12.15
CA PRO A 85 19.76 8.48 13.36
C PRO A 85 21.00 8.73 14.22
N ALA A 86 22.03 7.87 14.12
CA ALA A 86 23.27 8.00 14.88
C ALA A 86 24.23 9.06 14.28
N SER A 87 23.96 9.56 13.08
CA SER A 87 24.81 10.56 12.40
C SER A 87 24.68 11.98 12.95
N MET A 88 23.70 12.23 13.83
CA MET A 88 23.43 13.55 14.41
C MET A 88 22.80 13.43 15.80
N PRO A 89 22.71 14.52 16.60
CA PRO A 89 22.07 14.47 17.91
C PRO A 89 20.62 14.01 17.83
N ALA A 90 20.17 13.20 18.80
CA ALA A 90 18.87 12.51 18.81
C ALA A 90 17.67 13.39 18.42
N GLN A 91 17.55 14.58 19.02
CA GLN A 91 16.46 15.51 18.72
C GLN A 91 16.50 16.01 17.27
N LYS A 92 17.70 16.32 16.76
CA LYS A 92 17.89 16.76 15.37
C LYS A 92 17.64 15.61 14.39
N ALA A 93 18.02 14.39 14.75
CA ALA A 93 17.75 13.18 13.98
C ALA A 93 16.24 12.98 13.83
N LEU A 94 15.50 13.02 14.94
CA LEU A 94 14.05 12.86 14.96
C LEU A 94 13.32 13.91 14.10
N GLU A 95 13.72 15.18 14.20
CA GLU A 95 13.18 16.24 13.33
C GLU A 95 13.51 16.02 11.85
N ALA A 96 14.72 15.59 11.53
CA ALA A 96 15.16 15.32 10.16
C ALA A 96 14.41 14.12 9.56
N ILE A 97 14.25 13.03 10.31
CA ILE A 97 13.47 11.85 9.93
C ILE A 97 12.01 12.24 9.70
N GLY A 98 11.40 13.03 10.60
CA GLY A 98 10.04 13.52 10.43
C GLY A 98 9.83 14.37 9.17
N LYS A 99 10.77 15.26 8.86
CA LYS A 99 10.75 16.05 7.62
C LYS A 99 10.94 15.18 6.38
N ALA A 100 11.83 14.19 6.45
CA ALA A 100 12.05 13.24 5.36
C ALA A 100 10.78 12.42 5.09
N LEU A 101 10.13 11.88 6.12
CA LEU A 101 8.87 11.14 5.99
C LEU A 101 7.77 12.00 5.37
N GLN A 102 7.63 13.25 5.82
CA GLN A 102 6.66 14.19 5.25
C GLN A 102 6.93 14.41 3.76
N ALA A 103 8.19 14.70 3.39
CA ALA A 103 8.56 14.91 2.00
C ALA A 103 8.27 13.67 1.11
N GLN A 104 8.50 12.46 1.64
CA GLN A 104 8.18 11.22 0.91
C GLN A 104 6.66 11.08 0.66
N TYR A 105 5.81 11.42 1.63
CA TYR A 105 4.36 11.42 1.44
C TYR A 105 3.87 12.53 0.50
N GLU A 106 4.48 13.71 0.56
CA GLU A 106 4.18 14.85 -0.33
C GLU A 106 4.42 14.50 -1.81
N CYS A 107 5.36 13.59 -2.12
CA CYS A 107 5.53 13.06 -3.47
C CYS A 107 4.28 12.35 -4.01
N TRP A 108 3.45 11.76 -3.15
CA TRP A 108 2.24 11.01 -3.53
C TRP A 108 0.97 11.85 -3.39
N GLN A 109 0.90 12.74 -2.41
CA GLN A 109 -0.22 13.65 -2.19
C GLN A 109 0.26 15.04 -1.75
N PRO A 110 0.68 15.90 -2.69
CA PRO A 110 1.29 17.20 -2.36
C PRO A 110 0.31 18.23 -1.81
N ARG A 111 -1.00 18.04 -2.00
CA ARG A 111 -2.05 18.99 -1.58
C ARG A 111 -2.68 18.65 -0.22
N ALA A 112 -2.21 17.60 0.46
CA ALA A 112 -2.70 17.26 1.78
C ALA A 112 -2.04 18.10 2.88
N SER A 113 -2.73 18.26 4.02
CA SER A 113 -2.15 18.86 5.21
C SER A 113 -1.42 17.81 6.04
N TYR A 114 -0.13 18.01 6.29
CA TYR A 114 0.69 17.11 7.10
C TYR A 114 0.92 17.67 8.51
N ARG A 115 0.81 16.80 9.51
CA ARG A 115 1.13 17.10 10.92
C ARG A 115 2.09 16.06 11.46
N LEU A 116 3.33 16.49 11.73
CA LEU A 116 4.34 15.67 12.39
C LEU A 116 4.10 15.63 13.90
N CYS A 117 4.20 14.44 14.49
CA CYS A 117 4.17 14.17 15.93
C CYS A 117 5.39 13.33 16.26
N ALA A 118 6.46 14.00 16.69
CA ALA A 118 7.73 13.39 17.06
C ALA A 118 7.74 13.08 18.56
N ASP A 119 7.89 11.79 18.90
CA ASP A 119 7.77 11.19 20.23
C ASP A 119 6.66 11.81 21.10
N PRO A 120 5.40 11.77 20.64
CA PRO A 120 4.32 12.50 21.29
C PRO A 120 3.87 11.87 22.60
N THR A 121 3.23 12.69 23.42
CA THR A 121 2.36 12.24 24.51
C THR A 121 0.96 11.87 24.03
N LEU A 122 0.21 11.13 24.86
CA LEU A 122 -1.20 10.79 24.60
C LEU A 122 -2.06 12.04 24.30
N GLU A 123 -1.86 13.11 25.07
CA GLU A 123 -2.61 14.36 24.91
C GLU A 123 -2.29 15.08 23.60
N GLU A 124 -1.02 15.08 23.19
CA GLU A 124 -0.57 15.68 21.94
C GLU A 124 -1.10 14.90 20.73
N LEU A 125 -0.99 13.56 20.77
CA LEU A 125 -1.54 12.69 19.73
C LEU A 125 -3.04 12.91 19.57
N ARG A 126 -3.79 12.93 20.68
CA ARG A 126 -5.23 13.22 20.69
C ARG A 126 -5.53 14.58 20.07
N LYS A 127 -4.81 15.62 20.49
CA LYS A 127 -5.02 17.00 20.00
C LYS A 127 -4.80 17.09 18.50
N VAL A 128 -3.79 16.41 17.96
CA VAL A 128 -3.51 16.38 16.53
C VAL A 128 -4.60 15.62 15.77
N CYS A 129 -4.97 14.42 16.21
CA CYS A 129 -6.00 13.61 15.55
C CYS A 129 -7.35 14.35 15.51
N VAL A 130 -7.82 14.85 16.67
CA VAL A 130 -9.06 15.61 16.77
C VAL A 130 -8.98 16.92 15.97
N GLY A 131 -7.84 17.60 16.00
CA GLY A 131 -7.60 18.83 15.24
C GLY A 131 -7.70 18.60 13.73
N LEU A 132 -7.08 17.54 13.22
CA LEU A 132 -7.16 17.15 11.81
C LEU A 132 -8.59 16.82 11.41
N ARG A 133 -9.31 15.98 12.19
CA ARG A 133 -10.71 15.66 11.89
C ARG A 133 -11.62 16.88 11.96
N ARG A 134 -11.41 17.80 12.90
CA ARG A 134 -12.19 19.03 12.96
C ARG A 134 -11.96 19.93 11.74
N ASN A 135 -10.73 20.00 11.25
CA ASN A 135 -10.34 20.90 10.17
C ASN A 135 -10.57 20.31 8.77
N HIS A 136 -10.62 18.99 8.64
CA HIS A 136 -10.62 18.24 7.37
C HIS A 136 -11.61 17.06 7.39
N GLY A 137 -12.68 17.16 8.17
CA GLY A 137 -13.61 16.06 8.45
C GLY A 137 -14.85 15.99 7.56
N GLY A 138 -14.78 16.47 6.33
CA GLY A 138 -15.90 16.43 5.40
C GLY A 138 -16.37 15.01 5.03
N ARG A 139 -17.58 14.91 4.46
CA ARG A 139 -18.24 13.63 4.10
C ARG A 139 -17.44 12.77 3.12
N GLU A 140 -16.57 13.37 2.32
CA GLU A 140 -15.74 12.70 1.29
C GLU A 140 -14.23 12.77 1.58
N GLU A 141 -13.88 13.19 2.81
CA GLU A 141 -12.50 13.47 3.21
C GLU A 141 -11.95 12.39 4.14
N ARG A 142 -10.87 11.76 3.68
CA ARG A 142 -10.16 10.72 4.39
C ARG A 142 -8.95 11.31 5.11
N LEU A 143 -8.69 10.81 6.32
CA LEU A 143 -7.47 11.10 7.06
C LEU A 143 -6.51 9.92 6.99
N LEU A 144 -5.21 10.20 6.99
CA LEU A 144 -4.16 9.19 7.18
C LEU A 144 -3.54 9.38 8.57
N LEU A 145 -3.27 8.29 9.27
CA LEU A 145 -2.34 8.26 10.39
C LEU A 145 -1.26 7.24 10.07
N HIS A 146 -0.02 7.71 9.98
CA HIS A 146 1.15 6.87 9.91
C HIS A 146 1.73 6.78 11.32
N PHE A 147 1.92 5.57 11.83
CA PHE A 147 2.51 5.29 13.13
C PHE A 147 3.76 4.44 12.95
N ASN A 148 4.92 5.01 13.26
CA ASN A 148 6.18 4.29 13.38
C ASN A 148 6.47 4.08 14.87
N GLY A 149 6.54 2.82 15.29
CA GLY A 149 6.65 2.41 16.69
C GLY A 149 7.98 1.74 17.05
N HIS A 150 9.09 2.08 16.40
CA HIS A 150 10.38 1.38 16.61
C HIS A 150 11.09 1.67 17.94
N GLY A 151 10.76 2.79 18.61
CA GLY A 151 11.31 3.19 19.91
C GLY A 151 10.42 2.89 21.11
N VAL A 152 9.31 2.16 20.89
CA VAL A 152 8.34 1.79 21.92
C VAL A 152 8.10 0.27 21.90
N PRO A 153 7.51 -0.31 22.97
CA PRO A 153 7.19 -1.72 22.98
C PRO A 153 6.26 -2.12 21.83
N ARG A 154 6.26 -3.41 21.51
CA ARG A 154 5.33 -3.99 20.52
C ARG A 154 3.86 -3.78 20.93
N PRO A 155 2.93 -3.69 19.97
CA PRO A 155 1.51 -3.58 20.28
C PRO A 155 1.04 -4.70 21.21
N SER A 156 0.18 -4.33 22.16
CA SER A 156 -0.35 -5.28 23.14
C SER A 156 -1.28 -6.31 22.50
N VAL A 157 -1.55 -7.41 23.19
CA VAL A 157 -2.55 -8.41 22.74
C VAL A 157 -3.98 -7.86 22.67
N ASN A 158 -4.24 -6.74 23.35
CA ASN A 158 -5.52 -6.03 23.31
C ASN A 158 -5.59 -5.01 22.15
N GLY A 159 -4.54 -4.92 21.34
CA GLY A 159 -4.43 -3.98 20.23
C GLY A 159 -4.19 -2.53 20.61
N GLU A 160 -3.44 -2.33 21.70
CA GLU A 160 -2.96 -1.01 22.09
C GLU A 160 -1.62 -0.70 21.43
N LEU A 161 -1.48 0.53 20.93
CA LEU A 161 -0.19 1.11 20.54
C LEU A 161 0.43 1.83 21.74
N TRP A 162 1.70 2.19 21.66
CA TRP A 162 2.42 2.83 22.77
C TRP A 162 2.96 4.20 22.36
N VAL A 163 2.81 5.18 23.25
CA VAL A 163 3.40 6.52 23.14
C VAL A 163 4.13 6.88 24.43
N PHE A 164 4.68 8.09 24.54
CA PHE A 164 5.47 8.47 25.71
C PHE A 164 4.65 9.26 26.75
N ASN A 165 5.13 9.30 27.99
CA ASN A 165 4.78 10.37 28.92
C ASN A 165 5.71 11.58 28.74
N ARG A 166 5.37 12.73 29.36
CA ARG A 166 6.14 13.98 29.21
C ARG A 166 7.61 13.87 29.63
N SER A 167 7.92 12.95 30.55
CA SER A 167 9.27 12.76 31.10
C SER A 167 10.05 11.63 30.43
N PHE A 168 9.49 10.95 29.42
CA PHE A 168 10.12 9.80 28.75
C PHE A 168 10.53 8.67 29.70
N THR A 169 9.79 8.49 30.78
CA THR A 169 10.04 7.45 31.79
C THR A 169 9.09 6.27 31.68
N GLN A 170 7.95 6.43 31.01
CA GLN A 170 6.92 5.40 30.87
C GLN A 170 6.33 5.43 29.48
N TYR A 171 5.98 4.25 28.99
CA TYR A 171 5.16 4.06 27.80
C TYR A 171 3.68 4.08 28.20
N ILE A 172 2.89 4.87 27.48
CA ILE A 172 1.46 5.07 27.72
C ILE A 172 0.69 4.36 26.60
N PRO A 173 -0.26 3.45 26.93
CA PRO A 173 -1.03 2.74 25.93
C PRO A 173 -2.05 3.67 25.26
N VAL A 174 -2.25 3.47 23.96
CA VAL A 174 -3.27 4.11 23.13
C VAL A 174 -4.17 3.02 22.58
N SER A 175 -5.44 3.02 22.99
CA SER A 175 -6.39 2.02 22.53
C SER A 175 -6.83 2.30 21.08
N ALA A 176 -7.16 1.22 20.34
CA ALA A 176 -7.79 1.34 19.03
C ALA A 176 -9.10 2.15 19.07
N TYR A 177 -9.86 2.03 20.17
CA TYR A 177 -11.09 2.76 20.39
C TYR A 177 -10.86 4.27 20.44
N ASP A 178 -9.85 4.71 21.18
CA ASP A 178 -9.47 6.12 21.28
C ASP A 178 -9.03 6.68 19.92
N LEU A 179 -8.20 5.92 19.18
CA LEU A 179 -7.78 6.30 17.84
C LEU A 179 -8.98 6.45 16.89
N GLN A 180 -9.92 5.51 16.92
CA GLN A 180 -11.16 5.59 16.13
C GLN A 180 -11.99 6.83 16.51
N LEU A 181 -12.11 7.12 17.81
CA LEU A 181 -12.86 8.26 18.30
C LEU A 181 -12.24 9.58 17.85
N TRP A 182 -10.91 9.69 17.87
CA TRP A 182 -10.22 10.93 17.51
C TRP A 182 -10.12 11.14 16.01
N LEU A 183 -9.79 10.08 15.26
CA LEU A 183 -9.63 10.14 13.81
C LEU A 183 -10.95 10.09 13.07
N GLY A 184 -12.01 9.51 13.64
CA GLY A 184 -13.28 9.28 12.95
C GLY A 184 -13.15 8.43 11.69
N SER A 185 -14.14 8.50 10.79
CA SER A 185 -14.14 7.79 9.51
C SER A 185 -14.55 8.74 8.37
N PRO A 186 -14.04 8.54 7.14
CA PRO A 186 -13.09 7.49 6.72
C PRO A 186 -11.63 7.81 7.11
N CYS A 187 -10.81 6.78 7.37
CA CYS A 187 -9.38 6.95 7.63
C CYS A 187 -8.50 5.78 7.13
N ILE A 188 -7.18 6.01 7.10
CA ILE A 188 -6.14 5.02 6.80
C ILE A 188 -5.18 5.00 7.99
N LEU A 189 -4.83 3.82 8.47
CA LEU A 189 -3.79 3.59 9.47
C LEU A 189 -2.64 2.84 8.80
N VAL A 190 -1.43 3.38 8.88
CA VAL A 190 -0.19 2.69 8.48
C VAL A 190 0.60 2.43 9.75
N LEU A 191 0.86 1.16 10.06
CA LEU A 191 1.52 0.71 11.28
C LEU A 191 2.88 0.08 10.91
N ASP A 192 3.95 0.85 11.08
CA ASP A 192 5.31 0.36 10.96
C ASP A 192 5.89 0.04 12.35
N CYS A 193 5.69 -1.21 12.75
CA CYS A 193 6.23 -1.75 13.99
C CYS A 193 6.26 -3.28 13.94
N SER A 194 7.05 -3.88 14.84
CA SER A 194 7.00 -5.32 15.07
C SER A 194 5.64 -5.71 15.67
N ASN A 195 5.14 -6.90 15.34
CA ASN A 195 3.82 -7.39 15.73
C ASN A 195 2.64 -6.50 15.30
N ALA A 196 2.76 -5.79 14.17
CA ALA A 196 1.76 -4.82 13.70
C ALA A 196 0.35 -5.42 13.56
N ALA A 197 0.21 -6.72 13.27
CA ALA A 197 -1.09 -7.37 13.19
C ALA A 197 -1.88 -7.42 14.51
N ARG A 198 -1.21 -7.24 15.66
CA ARG A 198 -1.89 -7.06 16.95
C ARG A 198 -2.55 -5.69 17.07
N GLY A 199 -2.08 -4.70 16.33
CA GLY A 199 -2.58 -3.33 16.40
C GLY A 199 -4.04 -3.15 15.96
N PRO A 200 -4.55 -1.91 16.01
CA PRO A 200 -5.95 -1.59 15.73
C PRO A 200 -6.48 -2.22 14.42
N ALA A 201 -7.46 -3.11 14.53
CA ALA A 201 -8.20 -3.80 13.46
C ALA A 201 -7.40 -4.40 12.29
N VAL A 202 -6.19 -4.88 12.54
CA VAL A 202 -5.46 -5.70 11.54
C VAL A 202 -5.83 -7.19 11.65
N GLY A 203 -6.27 -7.65 12.84
CA GLY A 203 -6.73 -9.01 13.09
C GLY A 203 -8.21 -9.26 12.75
N SER A 204 -8.56 -10.52 12.46
CA SER A 204 -9.95 -10.94 12.31
C SER A 204 -10.72 -10.77 13.63
N PRO A 205 -12.05 -10.53 13.61
CA PRO A 205 -12.87 -10.31 14.82
C PRO A 205 -12.87 -11.45 15.86
N GLY A 206 -12.18 -12.58 15.61
CA GLY A 206 -11.99 -13.69 16.53
C GLY A 206 -10.63 -13.76 17.26
N GLU A 207 -9.66 -12.90 16.92
CA GLU A 207 -8.30 -12.91 17.50
C GLU A 207 -8.04 -11.72 18.46
N GLY A 208 -9.04 -11.31 19.25
CA GLY A 208 -8.86 -10.30 20.30
C GLY A 208 -8.55 -8.86 19.85
N GLY A 209 -8.43 -8.61 18.54
CA GLY A 209 -8.19 -7.27 18.00
C GLY A 209 -9.43 -6.39 18.09
N ALA A 210 -9.26 -5.17 18.58
CA ALA A 210 -10.33 -4.17 18.60
C ALA A 210 -10.78 -3.80 17.18
N VAL A 211 -12.06 -4.01 16.88
CA VAL A 211 -12.65 -3.81 15.55
C VAL A 211 -12.91 -2.33 15.29
N LEU A 212 -12.25 -1.77 14.27
CA LEU A 212 -12.47 -0.41 13.80
C LEU A 212 -13.67 -0.35 12.84
N GLY A 213 -14.19 0.84 12.60
CA GLY A 213 -15.37 1.04 11.74
C GLY A 213 -15.16 0.55 10.29
N LYS A 214 -16.26 0.29 9.57
CA LYS A 214 -16.25 -0.29 8.19
C LYS A 214 -15.45 0.51 7.14
N ASP A 215 -15.18 1.79 7.36
CA ASP A 215 -14.48 2.69 6.43
C ASP A 215 -13.04 3.03 6.85
N VAL A 216 -12.49 2.22 7.74
CA VAL A 216 -11.12 2.30 8.20
C VAL A 216 -10.29 1.28 7.43
N ILE A 217 -9.18 1.75 6.86
CA ILE A 217 -8.22 0.90 6.16
C ILE A 217 -6.98 0.82 7.03
N VAL A 218 -6.44 -0.37 7.22
CA VAL A 218 -5.21 -0.56 8.00
C VAL A 218 -4.19 -1.30 7.17
N LEU A 219 -2.94 -0.86 7.21
CA LEU A 219 -1.77 -1.50 6.61
C LEU A 219 -0.74 -1.70 7.72
N GLY A 220 -0.36 -2.93 8.00
CA GLY A 220 0.62 -3.28 9.04
C GLY A 220 1.83 -4.01 8.48
N ALA A 221 3.00 -3.72 9.05
CA ALA A 221 4.28 -4.19 8.53
C ALA A 221 4.49 -5.72 8.61
N CYS A 222 3.95 -6.38 9.64
CA CYS A 222 4.15 -7.82 9.87
C CYS A 222 3.02 -8.46 10.68
N ASP A 223 3.02 -9.79 10.75
CA ASP A 223 2.05 -10.61 11.48
C ASP A 223 2.09 -10.39 13.01
N SER A 224 1.26 -11.09 13.76
CA SER A 224 1.07 -10.88 15.21
C SER A 224 2.20 -11.43 16.07
N THR A 225 3.16 -12.14 15.49
CA THR A 225 4.27 -12.82 16.16
C THR A 225 5.64 -12.41 15.65
N ALA A 226 5.70 -11.84 14.45
CA ALA A 226 6.93 -11.52 13.75
C ALA A 226 7.55 -10.20 14.20
N GLN A 227 8.89 -10.19 14.19
CA GLN A 227 9.71 -9.01 14.40
C GLN A 227 10.24 -8.49 13.08
N LEU A 228 10.37 -7.17 12.98
CA LEU A 228 10.93 -6.52 11.81
C LEU A 228 12.40 -6.92 11.57
N PRO A 229 12.88 -6.87 10.32
CA PRO A 229 14.19 -7.40 9.98
C PRO A 229 15.29 -6.51 10.57
N THR A 230 16.28 -7.13 11.21
CA THR A 230 17.41 -6.44 11.84
C THR A 230 18.66 -6.41 10.96
N ASN A 231 18.59 -6.92 9.72
CA ASN A 231 19.73 -6.99 8.81
C ASN A 231 20.19 -5.57 8.38
N PRO A 232 21.46 -5.19 8.63
CA PRO A 232 21.97 -3.81 8.47
C PRO A 232 21.92 -3.26 7.04
N GLU A 233 21.74 -4.11 6.03
CA GLU A 233 21.59 -3.68 4.64
C GLU A 233 20.19 -3.15 4.31
N PHE A 234 19.22 -3.44 5.17
CA PHE A 234 17.88 -2.85 5.09
C PHE A 234 17.75 -1.68 6.07
N PRO A 235 16.90 -0.68 5.76
CA PRO A 235 16.52 0.30 6.76
C PRO A 235 15.72 -0.37 7.88
N ALA A 236 15.65 0.27 9.05
CA ALA A 236 14.78 -0.17 10.13
C ALA A 236 13.30 -0.06 9.72
N ASP A 237 12.95 0.98 8.95
CA ASP A 237 11.61 1.24 8.41
C ASP A 237 11.39 0.67 7.02
N VAL A 238 11.70 -0.62 6.82
CA VAL A 238 11.51 -1.31 5.53
C VAL A 238 10.09 -1.14 5.00
N PHE A 239 9.09 -1.26 5.87
CA PHE A 239 7.69 -1.17 5.46
C PHE A 239 7.34 0.24 5.01
N THR A 240 7.66 1.26 5.81
CA THR A 240 7.51 2.67 5.42
C THR A 240 8.24 2.95 4.12
N CYS A 241 9.51 2.58 4.01
CA CYS A 241 10.31 2.79 2.80
C CYS A 241 9.73 2.10 1.56
N CYS A 242 9.12 0.92 1.70
CA CYS A 242 8.37 0.27 0.61
C CYS A 242 7.15 1.11 0.21
N LEU A 243 6.39 1.62 1.19
CA LEU A 243 5.15 2.36 0.96
C LEU A 243 5.38 3.77 0.40
N THR A 244 6.45 4.45 0.78
CA THR A 244 6.66 5.87 0.46
C THR A 244 7.75 6.07 -0.59
N THR A 245 8.69 5.13 -0.72
CA THR A 245 9.83 5.18 -1.67
C THR A 245 10.06 3.84 -2.38
N PRO A 246 9.02 3.27 -3.04
CA PRO A 246 9.01 1.90 -3.57
C PRO A 246 10.14 1.64 -4.56
N LEU A 247 10.45 2.55 -5.48
CA LEU A 247 11.47 2.33 -6.51
C LEU A 247 12.88 2.25 -5.91
N ARG A 248 13.20 3.13 -4.96
CA ARG A 248 14.49 3.11 -4.25
C ARG A 248 14.68 1.78 -3.51
N MET A 249 13.61 1.32 -2.85
CA MET A 249 13.61 0.04 -2.15
C MET A 249 13.71 -1.16 -3.11
N ALA A 250 12.94 -1.15 -4.20
CA ALA A 250 12.95 -2.20 -5.21
C ALA A 250 14.33 -2.36 -5.88
N LEU A 251 14.98 -1.24 -6.21
CA LEU A 251 16.34 -1.24 -6.79
C LEU A 251 17.37 -1.77 -5.81
N ARG A 252 17.36 -1.31 -4.54
CA ARG A 252 18.27 -1.84 -3.51
C ARG A 252 18.09 -3.34 -3.32
N PHE A 253 16.84 -3.80 -3.29
CA PHE A 253 16.49 -5.21 -3.17
C PHE A 253 16.92 -6.04 -4.39
N ALA A 254 16.71 -5.53 -5.61
CA ALA A 254 17.11 -6.19 -6.85
C ALA A 254 18.63 -6.38 -6.91
N CYS A 255 19.41 -5.31 -6.67
CA CYS A 255 20.87 -5.36 -6.70
C CYS A 255 21.44 -6.42 -5.76
N ARG A 256 20.86 -6.53 -4.55
CA ARG A 256 21.26 -7.55 -3.58
C ARG A 256 20.98 -8.98 -4.06
N ASN A 257 19.79 -9.23 -4.61
CA ASN A 257 19.37 -10.57 -4.98
C ASN A 257 20.10 -11.12 -6.21
N THR A 258 20.67 -10.26 -7.06
CA THR A 258 21.37 -10.68 -8.29
C THR A 258 22.90 -10.67 -8.20
N LEU A 259 23.49 -10.54 -7.00
CA LEU A 259 24.94 -10.42 -6.80
C LEU A 259 25.59 -9.23 -7.56
N LEU A 260 24.77 -8.32 -8.11
CA LEU A 260 25.24 -7.09 -8.75
C LEU A 260 25.51 -6.08 -7.63
N TYR A 261 26.76 -6.01 -7.19
CA TYR A 261 27.20 -5.00 -6.24
C TYR A 261 27.24 -3.63 -6.93
N LEU A 262 26.11 -2.92 -6.94
CA LEU A 262 26.14 -1.48 -7.16
C LEU A 262 26.47 -0.82 -5.81
N PRO A 263 27.58 -0.09 -5.68
CA PRO A 263 27.82 0.71 -4.48
C PRO A 263 26.62 1.65 -4.28
N SER A 264 26.31 2.00 -3.04
CA SER A 264 25.11 2.73 -2.58
C SER A 264 24.80 4.10 -3.24
N GLY A 265 25.57 4.55 -4.23
CA GLY A 265 25.50 5.87 -4.86
C GLY A 265 24.50 6.07 -6.02
N PRO A 266 24.36 5.16 -7.01
CA PRO A 266 23.53 5.40 -8.20
C PRO A 266 22.02 5.27 -7.96
N ILE A 267 21.59 4.43 -7.01
CA ILE A 267 20.17 4.16 -6.74
C ILE A 267 19.48 5.38 -6.13
N ASP A 268 20.25 6.18 -5.37
CA ASP A 268 19.76 7.37 -4.68
C ASP A 268 19.77 8.61 -5.59
N THR A 269 20.32 8.50 -6.81
CA THR A 269 20.57 9.62 -7.72
C THR A 269 19.95 9.45 -9.11
N LEU A 270 18.95 8.55 -9.25
CA LEU A 270 18.24 8.39 -10.52
C LEU A 270 17.66 9.74 -11.00
N PRO A 271 18.02 10.18 -12.21
CA PRO A 271 17.64 11.50 -12.69
C PRO A 271 16.14 11.57 -13.00
N GLY A 272 15.56 12.75 -12.72
CA GLY A 272 14.19 13.09 -13.09
C GLY A 272 13.22 13.13 -11.92
N ALA A 273 11.93 12.96 -12.24
CA ALA A 273 10.83 13.08 -11.28
C ALA A 273 9.79 11.98 -11.55
N LEU A 274 9.11 11.52 -10.49
CA LEU A 274 8.10 10.45 -10.57
C LEU A 274 6.95 10.75 -11.55
N GLY A 275 6.65 12.03 -11.80
CA GLY A 275 5.63 12.47 -12.74
C GLY A 275 6.11 12.61 -14.20
N ASP A 276 7.43 12.66 -14.43
CA ASP A 276 8.00 12.84 -15.77
C ASP A 276 8.36 11.50 -16.41
N ARG A 277 7.44 10.98 -17.23
CA ARG A 277 7.59 9.70 -17.95
C ARG A 277 8.76 9.66 -18.95
N ARG A 278 9.39 10.79 -19.26
CA ARG A 278 10.57 10.84 -20.13
C ARG A 278 11.86 10.65 -19.37
N SER A 279 11.82 10.86 -18.06
CA SER A 279 12.96 10.62 -17.20
C SER A 279 13.05 9.14 -16.81
N PRO A 280 14.26 8.60 -16.59
CA PRO A 280 14.43 7.21 -16.15
C PRO A 280 13.63 6.88 -14.88
N LEU A 281 13.59 7.81 -13.93
CA LEU A 281 12.81 7.64 -12.70
C LEU A 281 11.29 7.56 -12.96
N GLY A 282 10.76 8.43 -13.82
CA GLY A 282 9.33 8.44 -14.13
C GLY A 282 8.90 7.30 -15.05
N GLU A 283 9.77 6.83 -15.96
CA GLU A 283 9.53 5.61 -16.75
C GLU A 283 9.42 4.39 -15.84
N LEU A 284 10.41 4.19 -14.94
CA LEU A 284 10.37 3.10 -13.96
C LEU A 284 9.14 3.18 -13.06
N ASN A 285 8.76 4.38 -12.61
CA ASN A 285 7.55 4.59 -11.82
C ASN A 285 6.28 4.17 -12.59
N TRP A 286 6.22 4.50 -13.88
CA TRP A 286 5.08 4.16 -14.72
C TRP A 286 4.96 2.66 -14.95
N ILE A 287 6.08 1.97 -15.22
CA ILE A 287 6.14 0.52 -15.34
C ILE A 287 5.73 -0.15 -14.03
N PHE A 288 6.30 0.28 -12.91
CA PHE A 288 5.95 -0.24 -11.58
C PHE A 288 4.46 -0.08 -11.28
N THR A 289 3.89 1.10 -11.59
CA THR A 289 2.46 1.37 -11.43
C THR A 289 1.62 0.42 -12.30
N ALA A 290 2.00 0.23 -13.56
CA ALA A 290 1.26 -0.65 -14.48
C ALA A 290 1.28 -2.11 -14.03
N ILE A 291 2.43 -2.61 -13.59
CA ILE A 291 2.60 -3.98 -13.10
C ILE A 291 1.79 -4.20 -11.82
N THR A 292 1.98 -3.36 -10.80
CA THR A 292 1.27 -3.50 -9.52
C THR A 292 -0.25 -3.34 -9.65
N ASP A 293 -0.72 -2.43 -10.51
CA ASP A 293 -2.15 -2.27 -10.79
C ASP A 293 -2.74 -3.49 -11.54
N SER A 294 -1.96 -4.10 -12.45
CA SER A 294 -2.34 -5.32 -13.17
C SER A 294 -2.41 -6.53 -12.23
N ILE A 295 -1.43 -6.70 -11.34
CA ILE A 295 -1.44 -7.76 -10.31
C ILE A 295 -2.68 -7.60 -9.42
N ALA A 296 -2.95 -6.39 -8.94
CA ALA A 296 -4.11 -6.14 -8.10
C ALA A 296 -5.43 -6.39 -8.83
N TRP A 297 -5.53 -6.08 -10.12
CA TRP A 297 -6.73 -6.33 -10.93
C TRP A 297 -6.98 -7.82 -11.18
N ASP A 298 -5.91 -8.60 -11.40
CA ASP A 298 -6.01 -10.04 -11.65
C ASP A 298 -6.42 -10.82 -10.40
N VAL A 299 -5.87 -10.45 -9.24
CA VAL A 299 -6.04 -11.20 -8.00
C VAL A 299 -7.27 -10.76 -7.19
N LEU A 300 -7.62 -9.46 -7.18
CA LEU A 300 -8.66 -8.94 -6.30
C LEU A 300 -10.07 -9.03 -6.91
N PRO A 301 -11.10 -9.28 -6.08
CA PRO A 301 -12.50 -9.13 -6.52
C PRO A 301 -12.77 -7.72 -7.05
N ARG A 302 -13.56 -7.62 -8.12
CA ARG A 302 -13.85 -6.35 -8.82
C ARG A 302 -14.31 -5.22 -7.90
N GLU A 303 -15.19 -5.52 -6.95
CA GLU A 303 -15.70 -4.53 -5.99
C GLU A 303 -14.61 -4.04 -5.02
N LEU A 304 -13.78 -4.96 -4.51
CA LEU A 304 -12.68 -4.62 -3.62
C LEU A 304 -11.62 -3.79 -4.35
N PHE A 305 -11.23 -4.20 -5.55
CA PHE A 305 -10.30 -3.46 -6.39
C PHE A 305 -10.78 -2.02 -6.64
N ARG A 306 -12.06 -1.86 -6.99
CA ARG A 306 -12.61 -0.52 -7.27
C ARG A 306 -12.66 0.35 -6.03
N ARG A 307 -13.04 -0.21 -4.88
CA ARG A 307 -13.02 0.53 -3.61
C ARG A 307 -11.61 1.01 -3.26
N LEU A 308 -10.61 0.15 -3.44
CA LEU A 308 -9.26 0.38 -2.94
C LEU A 308 -8.33 1.12 -3.92
N PHE A 309 -8.36 0.76 -5.21
CA PHE A 309 -7.42 1.26 -6.23
C PHE A 309 -8.00 2.37 -7.12
N ARG A 310 -9.29 2.72 -6.98
CA ARG A 310 -9.97 3.71 -7.85
C ARG A 310 -10.68 4.86 -7.12
N GLN A 311 -11.00 4.73 -5.82
CA GLN A 311 -11.71 5.78 -5.08
C GLN A 311 -10.81 6.94 -4.64
N ASP A 312 -9.61 6.64 -4.14
CA ASP A 312 -8.66 7.61 -3.59
C ASP A 312 -7.26 7.36 -4.16
N LEU A 313 -6.65 8.42 -4.70
CA LEU A 313 -5.34 8.35 -5.35
C LEU A 313 -4.22 7.97 -4.37
N LEU A 314 -4.23 8.52 -3.15
CA LEU A 314 -3.16 8.22 -2.18
C LEU A 314 -3.28 6.77 -1.69
N LEU A 315 -4.49 6.34 -1.36
CA LEU A 315 -4.76 4.95 -0.98
C LEU A 315 -4.32 3.98 -2.08
N ALA A 316 -4.68 4.26 -3.34
CA ALA A 316 -4.30 3.41 -4.47
C ALA A 316 -2.78 3.31 -4.61
N SER A 317 -2.05 4.42 -4.43
CA SER A 317 -0.59 4.43 -4.43
C SER A 317 -0.01 3.63 -3.28
N LEU A 318 -0.49 3.84 -2.05
CA LEU A 318 -0.05 3.06 -0.89
C LEU A 318 -0.28 1.56 -1.08
N LEU A 319 -1.39 1.16 -1.68
CA LEU A 319 -1.69 -0.24 -1.92
C LEU A 319 -0.83 -0.86 -3.02
N ARG A 320 -0.57 -0.16 -4.12
CA ARG A 320 0.43 -0.60 -5.12
C ARG A 320 1.80 -0.80 -4.47
N ASN A 321 2.17 0.11 -3.58
CA ASN A 321 3.44 0.05 -2.86
C ASN A 321 3.42 -1.05 -1.77
N PHE A 322 2.26 -1.37 -1.21
CA PHE A 322 2.06 -2.48 -0.28
C PHE A 322 2.27 -3.84 -0.95
N LEU A 323 1.93 -3.99 -2.24
CA LEU A 323 2.26 -5.20 -3.01
C LEU A 323 3.78 -5.42 -3.08
N LEU A 324 4.56 -4.35 -3.25
CA LEU A 324 6.02 -4.43 -3.17
C LEU A 324 6.49 -4.80 -1.75
N ALA A 325 5.87 -4.22 -0.72
CA ALA A 325 6.17 -4.55 0.67
C ALA A 325 5.94 -6.05 0.93
N GLN A 326 4.82 -6.62 0.47
CA GLN A 326 4.55 -8.06 0.56
C GLN A 326 5.68 -8.88 -0.07
N ARG A 327 6.21 -8.45 -1.21
CA ARG A 327 7.26 -9.15 -1.96
C ARG A 327 8.64 -9.08 -1.31
N ILE A 328 9.02 -7.92 -0.79
CA ILE A 328 10.33 -7.73 -0.17
C ILE A 328 10.37 -8.39 1.21
N LEU A 329 9.35 -8.15 2.02
CA LEU A 329 9.29 -8.69 3.39
C LEU A 329 9.11 -10.22 3.39
N SER A 330 8.44 -10.81 2.40
CA SER A 330 8.31 -12.28 2.32
C SER A 330 9.65 -12.99 2.16
N ARG A 331 10.69 -12.34 1.61
CA ARG A 331 12.05 -12.92 1.55
C ARG A 331 12.72 -13.02 2.92
N ALA A 332 12.33 -12.17 3.86
CA ALA A 332 12.75 -12.24 5.25
C ALA A 332 11.81 -13.11 6.11
N GLY A 333 10.85 -13.83 5.50
CA GLY A 333 9.84 -14.60 6.22
C GLY A 333 8.78 -13.74 6.91
N LEU A 334 8.65 -12.46 6.51
CA LEU A 334 7.72 -11.50 7.10
C LEU A 334 6.55 -11.25 6.15
N TYR A 335 5.34 -11.21 6.71
CA TYR A 335 4.12 -11.06 5.91
C TYR A 335 3.34 -9.82 6.35
N PRO A 336 3.39 -8.73 5.56
CA PRO A 336 2.57 -7.55 5.80
C PRO A 336 1.09 -7.89 5.73
N VAL A 337 0.33 -7.20 6.57
CA VAL A 337 -1.07 -7.46 6.85
C VAL A 337 -1.90 -6.22 6.51
N SER A 338 -3.17 -6.42 6.18
CA SER A 338 -4.06 -5.33 5.80
C SER A 338 -5.49 -5.59 6.26
N ALA A 339 -6.25 -4.51 6.46
CA ALA A 339 -7.68 -4.54 6.71
C ALA A 339 -8.35 -3.54 5.75
N PRO A 340 -9.22 -3.97 4.81
CA PRO A 340 -9.61 -5.36 4.55
C PRO A 340 -8.43 -6.24 4.12
N ALA A 341 -8.47 -7.52 4.47
CA ALA A 341 -7.40 -8.47 4.19
C ALA A 341 -7.22 -8.67 2.69
N LEU A 342 -6.00 -8.41 2.21
CA LEU A 342 -5.59 -8.67 0.84
C LEU A 342 -4.94 -10.06 0.73
N PRO A 343 -5.25 -10.83 -0.33
CA PRO A 343 -4.57 -12.09 -0.61
C PRO A 343 -3.06 -11.86 -0.88
N PRO A 344 -2.22 -12.88 -0.70
CA PRO A 344 -0.79 -12.79 -0.98
C PRO A 344 -0.54 -12.60 -2.48
N MET A 345 0.11 -11.50 -2.86
CA MET A 345 0.43 -11.15 -4.26
C MET A 345 1.93 -11.18 -4.58
N HIS A 346 2.76 -11.66 -3.65
CA HIS A 346 4.23 -11.60 -3.77
C HIS A 346 4.85 -12.59 -4.76
N HIS A 347 4.15 -13.68 -5.11
CA HIS A 347 4.60 -14.69 -6.09
C HIS A 347 3.95 -14.54 -7.47
N HIS A 348 3.26 -13.43 -7.74
CA HIS A 348 2.60 -13.23 -9.03
C HIS A 348 3.63 -13.15 -10.18
N PRO A 349 3.42 -13.83 -11.33
CA PRO A 349 4.41 -13.92 -12.41
C PRO A 349 4.81 -12.57 -13.02
N LEU A 350 3.91 -11.57 -13.02
CA LEU A 350 4.24 -10.20 -13.49
C LEU A 350 5.39 -9.53 -12.71
N TRP A 351 5.75 -10.02 -11.52
CA TRP A 351 6.94 -9.56 -10.82
C TRP A 351 8.23 -9.90 -11.56
N GLU A 352 8.28 -11.02 -12.30
CA GLU A 352 9.43 -11.38 -13.12
C GLU A 352 9.63 -10.36 -14.24
N SER A 353 8.53 -9.85 -14.82
CA SER A 353 8.59 -8.77 -15.82
C SER A 353 9.17 -7.49 -15.22
N PHE A 354 8.87 -7.18 -13.95
CA PHE A 354 9.46 -6.03 -13.27
C PHE A 354 10.95 -6.23 -13.02
N ASP A 355 11.36 -7.43 -12.61
CA ASP A 355 12.77 -7.75 -12.37
C ASP A 355 13.60 -7.62 -13.65
N LEU A 356 13.08 -8.11 -14.79
CA LEU A 356 13.73 -7.95 -16.08
C LEU A 356 13.96 -6.48 -16.45
N VAL A 357 13.00 -5.59 -16.12
CA VAL A 357 13.15 -4.15 -16.35
C VAL A 357 14.22 -3.55 -15.44
N LEU A 358 14.21 -3.90 -14.14
CA LEU A 358 15.19 -3.38 -13.18
C LEU A 358 16.63 -3.82 -13.50
N LEU A 359 16.78 -5.01 -14.08
CA LEU A 359 18.08 -5.63 -14.37
C LEU A 359 18.51 -5.43 -15.83
N SER A 360 17.65 -4.88 -16.68
CA SER A 360 18.00 -4.59 -18.06
C SER A 360 19.18 -3.62 -18.07
N PRO A 361 20.27 -3.92 -18.78
CA PRO A 361 21.29 -2.92 -19.08
C PRO A 361 20.57 -1.76 -19.76
N THR A 362 20.66 -0.57 -19.20
CA THR A 362 20.34 0.64 -19.96
C THR A 362 21.45 0.74 -21.01
N ASP A 363 21.21 0.20 -22.19
CA ASP A 363 22.09 0.45 -23.34
C ASP A 363 22.20 1.97 -23.47
N GLY A 364 23.40 2.49 -23.22
CA GLY A 364 23.70 3.90 -23.33
C GLY A 364 23.32 4.39 -24.73
N ARG A 365 22.25 5.17 -24.80
CA ARG A 365 21.95 6.05 -25.92
C ARG A 365 22.04 7.49 -25.46
#